data_AF-A0A7R9DS58-F1
#
_entry.id   AF-A0A7R9DS58-F1
#
_cell.length_a   1.000
_cell.length_b   1.000
_cell.length_c   1.000
_cell.angle_alpha   90.00
_cell.angle_beta   90.00
_cell.angle_gamma   90.00
#
_symmetry.space_group_name_H-M   'P 1'
#
loop_
_entity.id
_entity.type
_entity.pdbx_description
1 polymer ?
#
loop_
_entity_poly.entity_id
_entity_poly.type
_entity_poly.pdbx_seq_one_letter_code
_entity_poly.pdbx_strand_id
1 'polypeptide(L)'
;MSNDRNRNACAVCHERPELEKRRAELLRQEEELKLKVDQLQEVVLQELATAQGDILQNKELLSSLNEAKSSSAAIYSSLSESSRLQAELRQECDMYRPLAECSSQLFFAIRDLHKVNNMYQFSSSAFTRLFNKALSTEHKVSYVD
;
A
#
# COMPACT_ATOMS: atom_id res chain seq x y z
N MET A 1 3.43 -12.46 12.12
CA MET A 1 3.27 -11.11 11.54
C MET A 1 2.59 -11.08 10.16
N SER A 2 2.17 -12.22 9.57
CA SER A 2 1.46 -12.24 8.27
C SER A 2 -0.07 -12.14 8.33
N ASN A 3 -0.69 -12.25 9.52
CA ASN A 3 -2.15 -12.38 9.63
C ASN A 3 -2.90 -11.05 9.78
N ASP A 4 -2.20 -9.93 10.03
CA ASP A 4 -2.84 -8.62 10.23
C ASP A 4 -3.17 -7.90 8.92
N ARG A 5 -2.45 -8.20 7.82
CA ARG A 5 -2.71 -7.56 6.52
C ARG A 5 -4.08 -7.92 5.95
N ASN A 6 -4.57 -9.12 6.22
CA ASN A 6 -5.86 -9.59 5.70
C ASN A 6 -7.06 -9.08 6.53
N ARG A 7 -6.84 -8.65 7.79
CA ARG A 7 -7.91 -8.15 8.67
C ARG A 7 -8.35 -6.73 8.30
N ASN A 8 -7.40 -5.89 7.88
CA ASN A 8 -7.68 -4.47 7.58
C ASN A 8 -8.28 -4.25 6.19
N ALA A 9 -8.11 -5.19 5.26
CA ALA A 9 -8.58 -5.02 3.89
C ALA A 9 -10.12 -4.99 3.78
N CYS A 10 -10.86 -5.76 4.59
CA CYS A 10 -12.29 -5.98 4.33
C CYS A 10 -13.19 -4.76 4.64
N ALA A 11 -12.85 -3.95 5.64
CA ALA A 11 -13.61 -2.74 5.98
C ALA A 11 -13.27 -1.56 5.06
N VAL A 12 -11.98 -1.32 4.81
CA VAL A 12 -11.50 -0.21 3.96
C VAL A 12 -11.87 -0.44 2.49
N CYS A 13 -11.81 -1.68 1.99
CA CYS A 13 -12.24 -2.02 0.63
C CYS A 13 -13.72 -1.74 0.37
N HIS A 14 -14.57 -1.73 1.41
CA HIS A 14 -16.00 -1.52 1.23
C HIS A 14 -16.40 -0.04 1.31
N GLU A 15 -15.84 0.72 2.26
CA GLU A 15 -16.18 2.14 2.40
C GLU A 15 -15.47 3.03 1.37
N ARG A 16 -14.20 2.77 1.04
CA ARG A 16 -13.42 3.60 0.10
C ARG A 16 -12.50 2.73 -0.79
N PRO A 17 -13.03 1.97 -1.75
CA PRO A 17 -12.21 1.16 -2.67
C PRO A 17 -11.18 1.97 -3.46
N GLU A 18 -11.43 3.26 -3.68
CA GLU A 18 -10.50 4.16 -4.35
C GLU A 18 -9.21 4.41 -3.55
N LEU A 19 -9.26 4.39 -2.20
CA LEU A 19 -8.06 4.52 -1.36
C LEU A 19 -7.13 3.32 -1.50
N GLU A 20 -7.68 2.10 -1.50
CA GLU A 20 -6.87 0.89 -1.68
C GLU A 20 -6.28 0.79 -3.09
N LYS A 21 -7.02 1.18 -4.12
CA LYS A 21 -6.46 1.32 -5.48
C LYS A 21 -5.31 2.32 -5.50
N ARG A 22 -5.49 3.50 -4.89
CA ARG A 22 -4.47 4.54 -4.84
C ARG A 22 -3.23 4.06 -4.09
N ARG A 23 -3.42 3.33 -2.99
CA ARG A 23 -2.33 2.70 -2.22
C ARG A 23 -1.55 1.69 -3.05
N ALA A 24 -2.25 0.79 -3.73
CA ALA A 24 -1.63 -0.23 -4.56
C ALA A 24 -0.82 0.40 -5.69
N GLU A 25 -1.35 1.43 -6.35
CA GLU A 25 -0.63 2.16 -7.40
C GLU A 25 0.61 2.88 -6.85
N LEU A 26 0.51 3.53 -5.69
CA LEU A 26 1.68 4.18 -5.06
C LEU A 26 2.77 3.16 -4.69
N LEU A 27 2.39 1.97 -4.21
CA LEU A 27 3.34 0.90 -3.89
C LEU A 27 4.06 0.41 -5.15
N ARG A 28 3.31 0.19 -6.23
CA ARG A 28 3.85 -0.20 -7.54
C ARG A 28 4.84 0.83 -8.08
N GLN A 29 4.49 2.12 -8.00
CA GLN A 29 5.36 3.21 -8.41
C GLN A 29 6.63 3.29 -7.57
N GLU A 30 6.53 3.05 -6.26
CA GLU A 30 7.70 3.02 -5.37
C GLU A 30 8.66 1.87 -5.73
N GLU A 31 8.14 0.69 -6.02
CA GLU A 31 8.93 -0.47 -6.46
C GLU A 31 9.63 -0.19 -7.80
N GLU A 32 8.93 0.41 -8.76
CA GLU A 32 9.52 0.82 -10.04
C GLU A 32 10.64 1.86 -9.86
N LEU A 33 10.45 2.84 -8.98
CA LEU A 33 11.46 3.86 -8.70
C LEU A 33 12.70 3.26 -8.03
N LYS A 34 12.53 2.33 -7.08
CA LYS A 34 13.67 1.61 -6.46
C LYS A 34 14.46 0.81 -7.48
N LEU A 35 13.76 0.09 -8.36
CA LEU A 35 14.40 -0.68 -9.43
C LEU A 35 15.17 0.22 -10.40
N LYS A 36 14.64 1.41 -10.72
CA LYS A 36 15.37 2.42 -11.51
C LYS A 36 16.63 2.92 -10.81
N VAL A 37 16.63 3.11 -9.49
CA VAL A 37 17.83 3.49 -8.73
C VAL A 37 18.91 2.42 -8.85
N ASP A 38 18.54 1.14 -8.68
CA ASP A 38 19.47 0.02 -8.77
C ASP A 38 20.09 -0.08 -10.18
N GLN A 39 19.26 0.09 -11.22
CA GLN A 39 19.74 0.13 -12.60
C GLN A 39 20.72 1.29 -12.84
N LEU A 40 20.41 2.47 -12.29
CA LEU A 40 21.27 3.66 -12.42
C LEU A 40 22.62 3.44 -11.73
N GLN A 41 22.63 2.81 -10.55
CA GLN A 41 23.87 2.44 -9.87
C GLN A 41 24.71 1.46 -10.68
N GLU A 42 24.09 0.43 -11.26
CA GLU A 42 24.81 -0.57 -12.07
C GLU A 42 25.46 0.08 -13.30
N VAL A 43 24.74 0.96 -14.00
CA VAL A 43 25.26 1.70 -15.16
C VAL A 43 26.47 2.54 -14.76
N VAL A 44 26.38 3.29 -13.66
CA VAL A 44 27.51 4.13 -13.18
C VAL A 44 28.71 3.27 -12.79
N LEU A 45 28.50 2.13 -12.13
CA LEU A 45 29.58 1.21 -11.76
C LEU A 45 30.27 0.63 -13.01
N GLN A 46 29.48 0.25 -14.02
CA GLN A 46 30.00 -0.26 -15.28
C GLN A 46 30.79 0.80 -16.06
N GLU A 47 30.28 2.03 -16.14
CA GLU A 47 30.96 3.15 -16.78
C GLU A 47 32.30 3.47 -16.09
N LEU A 48 32.34 3.48 -14.75
CA LEU A 48 33.57 3.65 -13.98
C LEU A 48 34.56 2.49 -14.16
N ALA A 49 34.08 1.25 -14.24
CA ALA A 49 34.93 0.07 -14.40
C ALA A 49 35.56 -0.05 -15.80
N THR A 50 34.86 0.44 -16.83
CA THR A 50 35.31 0.43 -18.23
C THR A 50 36.16 1.65 -18.61
N ALA A 51 36.14 2.71 -17.78
CA ALA A 51 36.94 3.90 -17.98
C ALA A 51 38.45 3.59 -17.93
N GLN A 52 39.16 3.86 -19.03
CA GLN A 52 40.63 3.78 -19.11
C GLN A 52 41.20 5.18 -19.35
N GLY A 53 42.33 5.50 -18.70
CA GLY A 53 42.98 6.81 -18.78
C GLY A 53 42.57 7.78 -17.67
N ASP A 54 42.86 9.08 -17.84
CA ASP A 54 42.47 10.11 -16.87
C ASP A 54 40.97 10.37 -16.95
N ILE A 55 40.25 9.90 -15.94
CA ILE A 55 38.80 9.99 -15.76
C ILE A 55 38.33 11.46 -15.84
N LEU A 56 39.15 12.40 -15.38
CA LEU A 56 38.83 13.83 -15.39
C LEU A 56 38.87 14.45 -16.80
N GLN A 57 39.56 13.82 -17.74
CA GLN A 57 39.61 14.25 -19.15
C GLN A 57 38.50 13.63 -20.00
N ASN A 58 37.84 12.58 -19.49
CA ASN A 58 36.74 11.92 -20.18
C ASN A 58 35.44 12.71 -20.01
N LYS A 59 35.21 13.67 -20.92
CA LYS A 59 34.01 14.53 -20.91
C LYS A 59 32.70 13.76 -21.07
N GLU A 60 32.71 12.64 -21.78
CA GLU A 60 31.51 11.80 -21.96
C GLU A 60 31.11 11.15 -20.64
N LEU A 61 32.08 10.51 -19.97
CA LEU A 61 31.88 9.91 -18.64
C LEU A 61 31.42 10.96 -17.61
N LEU A 62 32.04 12.15 -17.60
CA LEU A 62 31.64 13.22 -16.68
C LEU A 62 30.21 13.71 -16.93
N SER A 63 29.77 13.71 -18.20
CA SER A 63 28.40 14.04 -18.57
C SER A 63 27.42 12.97 -18.08
N SER A 64 27.68 11.69 -18.34
CA SER A 64 26.83 10.59 -17.86
C SER A 64 26.73 10.57 -16.34
N LEU A 65 27.84 10.80 -15.63
CA LEU A 65 27.85 10.82 -14.16
C LEU A 65 27.04 11.98 -13.59
N ASN A 66 27.07 13.16 -14.23
CA ASN A 66 26.25 14.30 -13.84
C ASN A 66 24.76 14.07 -14.12
N GLU A 67 24.43 13.46 -15.26
CA GLU A 67 23.06 13.09 -15.58
C GLU A 67 22.52 12.05 -14.60
N ALA A 68 23.32 11.02 -14.29
CA ALA A 68 23.01 10.00 -13.30
C ALA A 68 22.76 10.59 -11.90
N LYS A 69 23.60 11.56 -11.49
CA LYS A 69 23.44 12.28 -10.23
C LYS A 69 22.14 13.08 -10.20
N SER A 70 21.84 13.82 -11.27
CA SER A 70 20.62 14.61 -11.39
C SER A 70 19.37 13.72 -11.37
N SER A 71 19.37 12.65 -12.15
CA SER A 71 18.28 11.68 -12.22
C SER A 71 18.05 10.97 -10.88
N SER A 72 19.12 10.54 -10.21
CA SER A 72 19.03 9.95 -8.87
C SER A 72 18.43 10.92 -7.86
N ALA A 73 18.86 12.19 -7.86
CA ALA A 73 18.30 13.21 -6.97
C ALA A 73 16.79 13.43 -7.22
N ALA A 74 16.35 13.45 -8.49
CA ALA A 74 14.94 13.54 -8.84
C ALA A 74 14.15 12.32 -8.32
N ILE A 75 14.68 11.11 -8.50
CA ILE A 75 14.05 9.88 -8.02
C ILE A 75 13.92 9.88 -6.48
N TYR A 76 14.97 10.28 -5.75
CA TYR A 76 14.91 10.39 -4.29
C TYR A 76 13.87 11.41 -3.81
N SER A 77 13.72 12.53 -4.53
CA SER A 77 12.66 13.50 -4.25
C SER A 77 11.28 12.88 -4.42
N SER A 78 11.04 12.16 -5.53
CA SER A 78 9.77 11.47 -5.78
C SER A 78 9.49 10.35 -4.78
N LEU A 79 10.50 9.60 -4.35
CA LEU A 79 10.36 8.58 -3.29
C LEU A 79 9.98 9.22 -1.95
N SER A 80 10.57 10.36 -1.60
CA SER A 80 10.23 11.11 -0.39
C SER A 80 8.77 11.58 -0.42
N GLU A 81 8.32 12.14 -1.53
CA GLU A 81 6.92 12.55 -1.71
C GLU A 81 5.95 11.36 -1.64
N SER A 82 6.28 10.25 -2.30
CA SER A 82 5.48 9.02 -2.25
C SER A 82 5.39 8.47 -0.82
N SER A 83 6.51 8.46 -0.08
CA SER A 83 6.52 8.04 1.33
C SER A 83 5.64 8.93 2.21
N ARG A 84 5.62 10.25 1.97
CA ARG A 84 4.72 11.17 2.68
C ARG A 84 3.26 10.85 2.39
N LEU A 85 2.90 10.70 1.12
CA LEU A 85 1.53 10.36 0.70
C LEU A 85 1.07 9.01 1.25
N GLN A 86 1.95 8.00 1.29
CA GLN A 86 1.65 6.72 1.91
C GLN A 86 1.40 6.84 3.42
N ALA A 87 2.14 7.70 4.12
CA ALA A 87 1.94 7.92 5.54
C ALA A 87 0.57 8.59 5.82
N GLU A 88 0.21 9.59 5.02
CA GLU A 88 -1.11 10.24 5.09
C GLU A 88 -2.24 9.24 4.82
N LEU A 89 -2.12 8.44 3.76
CA LEU A 89 -3.12 7.44 3.40
C LEU A 89 -3.22 6.34 4.46
N ARG A 90 -2.10 5.95 5.07
CA ARG A 90 -2.09 4.99 6.18
C ARG A 90 -2.82 5.53 7.40
N GLN A 91 -2.64 6.81 7.73
CA GLN A 91 -3.35 7.45 8.84
C GLN A 91 -4.86 7.42 8.60
N GLU A 92 -5.29 7.69 7.37
CA GLU A 92 -6.70 7.61 7.00
C GLU A 92 -7.25 6.17 7.12
N CYS A 93 -6.50 5.17 6.67
CA CYS A 93 -6.89 3.76 6.84
C CYS A 93 -6.92 3.32 8.31
N ASP A 94 -6.00 3.82 9.15
CA ASP A 94 -5.93 3.46 10.57
C ASP A 94 -7.17 3.92 11.36
N MET A 95 -7.93 4.91 10.89
CA MET A 95 -9.22 5.32 11.48
C MET A 95 -10.26 4.19 11.46
N TYR A 96 -10.21 3.31 10.46
CA TYR A 96 -11.14 2.20 10.29
C TYR A 96 -10.69 0.90 10.97
N ARG A 97 -9.46 0.89 11.48
CA ARG A 97 -8.87 -0.26 12.17
C ARG A 97 -9.71 -0.80 13.34
N PRO A 98 -10.24 0.02 14.27
CA PRO A 98 -11.04 -0.51 15.37
C PRO A 98 -12.34 -1.18 14.89
N LEU A 99 -12.97 -0.64 13.83
CA LEU A 99 -14.14 -1.25 13.21
C LEU A 99 -13.80 -2.62 12.57
N ALA A 100 -12.67 -2.69 11.84
CA ALA A 100 -12.20 -3.93 11.23
C ALA A 100 -11.86 -4.99 12.29
N GLU A 101 -11.22 -4.60 13.39
CA GLU A 101 -10.90 -5.48 14.51
C GLU A 101 -12.17 -6.03 15.18
N CYS A 102 -13.15 -5.17 15.46
CA CYS A 102 -14.45 -5.57 16.00
C CYS A 102 -15.19 -6.55 15.07
N SER A 103 -15.27 -6.21 13.78
CA SER A 103 -15.91 -7.07 12.77
C SER A 103 -15.23 -8.44 12.66
N SER A 104 -13.89 -8.48 12.72
CA SER A 104 -13.13 -9.72 12.71
C SER A 104 -13.43 -10.59 13.93
N GLN A 105 -13.49 -9.99 15.13
CA GLN A 105 -13.84 -10.72 16.36
C GLN A 105 -15.26 -11.28 16.28
N LEU A 106 -16.22 -10.48 15.81
CA LEU A 106 -17.60 -10.91 15.63
C LEU A 106 -17.73 -12.09 14.66
N PHE A 107 -17.03 -12.04 13.52
CA PHE A 107 -17.02 -13.15 12.56
C PHE A 107 -16.50 -14.44 13.19
N PHE A 108 -15.40 -14.38 13.96
CA PHE A 108 -14.85 -15.57 14.61
C PHE A 108 -15.75 -16.11 15.71
N ALA A 109 -16.42 -15.24 16.48
CA ALA A 109 -17.41 -15.64 17.46
C ALA A 109 -18.59 -16.38 16.79
N ILE A 110 -19.12 -15.85 15.69
CA ILE A 110 -20.20 -16.47 14.91
C ILE A 110 -19.74 -17.81 14.31
N ARG A 111 -18.53 -17.87 13.75
CA ARG A 111 -17.98 -19.11 13.19
C ARG A 111 -17.86 -20.20 14.26
N ASP A 112 -17.49 -19.83 15.48
CA ASP A 112 -17.27 -20.78 16.57
C ASP A 112 -18.59 -21.35 17.15
N LEU A 113 -19.76 -20.80 16.79
CA LEU A 113 -21.07 -21.35 17.16
C LEU A 113 -21.30 -22.79 16.67
N HIS A 114 -20.65 -23.20 15.56
CA HIS A 114 -20.74 -24.57 15.08
C HIS A 114 -20.24 -25.60 16.12
N LYS A 115 -19.36 -25.20 17.05
CA LYS A 115 -18.84 -26.05 18.12
C LYS A 115 -19.91 -26.42 19.15
N VAL A 116 -20.95 -25.58 19.29
CA VAL A 116 -22.09 -25.82 20.17
C VAL A 116 -23.13 -26.68 19.46
N ASN A 117 -23.42 -26.37 18.19
CA ASN A 117 -24.29 -27.18 17.35
C ASN A 117 -23.87 -27.04 15.88
N ASN A 118 -23.66 -28.17 15.21
CA ASN A 118 -23.26 -28.23 13.81
C ASN A 118 -24.21 -27.48 12.85
N MET A 119 -25.48 -27.26 13.21
CA MET A 119 -26.43 -26.49 12.40
C MET A 119 -26.10 -24.99 12.35
N TYR A 120 -25.31 -24.45 13.29
CA TYR A 120 -24.88 -23.05 13.31
C TYR A 120 -23.61 -22.83 12.48
N GLN A 121 -23.63 -23.25 11.22
CA GLN A 121 -22.55 -23.04 10.27
C GLN A 121 -22.90 -21.89 9.32
N PHE A 122 -22.19 -20.77 9.49
CA PHE A 122 -22.37 -19.59 8.64
C PHE A 122 -21.20 -19.46 7.65
N SER A 123 -21.50 -19.06 6.42
CA SER A 123 -20.48 -18.78 5.42
C SER A 123 -19.91 -17.37 5.59
N SER A 124 -18.63 -17.18 5.25
CA SER A 124 -18.01 -15.86 5.20
C SER A 124 -18.79 -14.90 4.31
N SER A 125 -19.29 -15.38 3.17
CA SER A 125 -20.07 -14.57 2.23
C SER A 125 -21.40 -14.08 2.82
N ALA A 126 -22.03 -14.84 3.72
CA ALA A 126 -23.24 -14.40 4.41
C ALA A 126 -22.94 -13.30 5.42
N PHE A 127 -21.84 -13.43 6.17
CA PHE A 127 -21.37 -12.40 7.09
C PHE A 127 -21.05 -11.10 6.36
N THR A 128 -20.22 -11.14 5.30
CA THR A 128 -19.85 -9.96 4.51
C THR A 128 -21.07 -9.25 3.94
N ARG A 129 -22.04 -9.99 3.39
CA ARG A 129 -23.29 -9.41 2.87
C ARG A 129 -24.08 -8.68 3.96
N LEU A 130 -24.19 -9.26 5.15
CA LEU A 130 -24.93 -8.65 6.27
C LEU A 130 -24.20 -7.42 6.82
N PHE A 131 -22.88 -7.52 6.97
CA PHE A 131 -22.01 -6.43 7.39
C PHE A 131 -22.11 -5.22 6.44
N ASN A 132 -22.03 -5.46 5.13
CA ASN A 132 -22.19 -4.41 4.11
C ASN A 132 -23.58 -3.78 4.14
N LYS A 133 -24.63 -4.58 4.37
CA LYS A 133 -26.00 -4.08 4.52
C LYS A 133 -26.14 -3.18 5.76
N ALA A 134 -25.49 -3.53 6.86
CA ALA A 134 -25.47 -2.71 8.07
C ALA A 134 -24.81 -1.35 7.81
N LEU A 135 -23.60 -1.34 7.22
CA LEU A 135 -22.89 -0.11 6.85
C LEU A 135 -23.70 0.78 5.89
N SER A 136 -24.45 0.19 4.96
CA SER A 136 -25.30 0.92 4.02
C SER A 136 -26.54 1.55 4.66
N THR A 137 -26.96 1.08 5.84
CA THR A 137 -28.19 1.54 6.51
C THR A 137 -27.95 2.78 7.37
N GLU A 138 -26.73 3.00 7.88
CA GLU A 138 -26.38 4.13 8.75
C GLU A 138 -26.39 5.50 8.04
N HIS A 139 -26.34 5.54 6.70
CA HIS A 139 -26.43 6.79 5.94
C HIS A 139 -27.84 7.41 5.87
N LYS A 140 -28.82 6.84 6.59
CA LYS A 140 -30.22 7.28 6.62
C LYS A 140 -30.69 7.82 7.97
N VAL A 141 -29.79 8.27 8.84
CA VAL A 141 -30.18 9.09 9.99
C VAL A 141 -30.26 10.56 9.54
N SER A 142 -31.32 10.89 8.81
CA SER A 142 -31.77 12.28 8.71
C SER A 142 -32.20 12.72 10.11
N TYR A 143 -31.46 13.66 10.70
CA TYR A 143 -32.01 14.44 11.81
C TYR A 143 -33.29 15.08 11.29
N VAL A 144 -34.42 14.63 11.83
CA VAL A 144 -35.70 15.30 11.64
C VAL A 144 -35.69 16.45 12.65
N ASP A 145 -35.64 17.68 12.13
CA ASP A 145 -35.93 18.92 12.86
C ASP A 145 -37.33 18.89 13.49
#